data_AF-A0A966FZN0-F1
#
_entry.id   AF-A0A966FZN0-F1
#
_cell.length_a   1.000
_cell.length_b   1.000
_cell.length_c   1.000
_cell.angle_alpha   90.00
_cell.angle_beta   90.00
_cell.angle_gamma   90.00
#
_symmetry.space_group_name_H-M   'P 1'
#
loop_
_entity.id
_entity.type
_entity.pdbx_description
1 polymer ?
#
loop_
_entity_poly.entity_id
_entity_poly.type
_entity_poly.pdbx_seq_one_letter_code
_entity_poly.pdbx_strand_id
1 'polypeptide(L)'
;MTTTEIKFTLTLPKVPEIHHLEAEKKAKEAYVMTLLRHGDISAGRAAELLEIDHHKLSDLMDHYNICPFPMQTQEELQQEVAETLQILERYKK
;
A
#
# COMPACT_ATOMS: atom_id res chain seq x y z
N MET A 1 0.03 -12.65 -15.23
CA MET A 1 -0.79 -12.22 -14.07
C MET A 1 -1.89 -13.24 -13.84
N THR A 2 -2.22 -13.54 -12.60
CA THR A 2 -3.28 -14.49 -12.23
C THR A 2 -4.49 -13.73 -11.69
N THR A 3 -5.68 -14.06 -12.18
CA THR A 3 -6.93 -13.49 -11.65
C THR A 3 -7.27 -14.19 -10.34
N THR A 4 -7.57 -13.42 -9.29
CA THR A 4 -7.98 -13.94 -7.98
C THR A 4 -9.41 -13.51 -7.72
N GLU A 5 -10.27 -14.47 -7.35
CA GLU A 5 -11.66 -14.22 -6.97
C GLU A 5 -11.79 -14.23 -5.44
N ILE A 6 -12.40 -13.19 -4.87
CA ILE A 6 -12.67 -13.09 -3.43
C ILE A 6 -14.18 -13.12 -3.22
N LYS A 7 -14.68 -14.05 -2.40
CA LYS A 7 -16.11 -14.23 -2.10
C LYS A 7 -16.34 -14.33 -0.60
N PHE A 8 -17.37 -13.63 -0.12
CA PHE A 8 -17.88 -13.72 1.25
C PHE A 8 -19.32 -14.22 1.23
N THR A 9 -19.71 -14.99 2.24
CA THR A 9 -21.10 -15.42 2.44
C THR A 9 -21.49 -15.07 3.87
N LEU A 10 -22.45 -14.16 4.02
CA LEU A 10 -22.88 -13.62 5.31
C LEU A 10 -24.40 -13.69 5.38
N THR A 11 -24.94 -14.02 6.55
CA THR A 11 -26.38 -13.94 6.81
C THR A 11 -26.68 -12.61 7.48
N LEU A 12 -27.28 -11.68 6.73
CA LEU A 12 -27.55 -10.31 7.18
C LEU A 12 -29.05 -9.99 7.13
N PRO A 13 -29.55 -9.09 7.99
CA PRO A 13 -30.88 -8.52 7.83
C PRO A 13 -30.95 -7.69 6.54
N LYS A 14 -32.15 -7.31 6.11
CA LYS A 14 -32.32 -6.45 4.92
C LYS A 14 -31.69 -5.08 5.17
N VAL A 15 -30.61 -4.78 4.46
CA VAL A 15 -29.87 -3.51 4.53
C VAL A 15 -30.22 -2.62 3.32
N PRO A 16 -30.19 -1.29 3.46
CA PRO A 16 -30.29 -0.39 2.31
C PRO A 16 -29.15 -0.61 1.31
N GLU A 17 -29.47 -0.57 0.02
CA GLU A 17 -28.52 -0.78 -1.08
C GLU A 17 -27.30 0.14 -0.99
N ILE A 18 -27.51 1.40 -0.57
CA ILE A 18 -26.44 2.40 -0.42
C ILE A 18 -25.38 1.95 0.60
N HIS A 19 -25.80 1.31 1.70
CA HIS A 19 -24.90 0.82 2.73
C HIS A 19 -24.19 -0.45 2.25
N HIS A 20 -24.85 -1.26 1.42
CA HIS A 20 -24.26 -2.44 0.79
C HIS A 20 -23.10 -2.05 -0.13
N LEU A 21 -23.33 -1.07 -1.01
CA LEU A 21 -22.31 -0.57 -1.92
C LEU A 21 -21.13 0.07 -1.17
N GLU A 22 -21.40 0.81 -0.11
CA GLU A 22 -20.33 1.38 0.73
C GLU A 22 -19.50 0.27 1.40
N ALA A 23 -20.14 -0.75 1.97
CA ALA A 23 -19.48 -1.87 2.61
C ALA A 23 -18.61 -2.67 1.63
N GLU A 24 -19.10 -2.92 0.42
CA GLU A 24 -18.34 -3.60 -0.64
C GLU A 24 -17.10 -2.81 -1.07
N LYS A 25 -17.23 -1.48 -1.22
CA LYS A 25 -16.09 -0.61 -1.51
C LYS A 25 -15.03 -0.67 -0.41
N LYS A 26 -15.45 -0.59 0.85
CA LYS A 26 -14.54 -0.70 2.02
C LYS A 26 -13.88 -2.07 2.12
N ALA A 27 -14.60 -3.14 1.80
CA ALA A 27 -14.03 -4.49 1.79
C ALA A 27 -12.94 -4.63 0.72
N LYS A 28 -13.18 -4.13 -0.50
CA LYS A 28 -12.16 -4.10 -1.57
C LYS A 28 -10.96 -3.26 -1.17
N GLU A 29 -11.18 -2.09 -0.62
CA GLU A 29 -10.13 -1.19 -0.13
C GLU A 29 -9.25 -1.87 0.92
N ALA A 30 -9.84 -2.39 1.99
CA ALA A 30 -9.11 -3.05 3.07
C ALA A 30 -8.29 -4.25 2.58
N TYR A 31 -8.82 -5.04 1.64
CA TYR A 31 -8.10 -6.16 1.04
C TYR A 31 -6.84 -5.70 0.30
N VAL A 32 -6.98 -4.71 -0.58
CA VAL A 32 -5.85 -4.15 -1.35
C VAL A 32 -4.81 -3.51 -0.42
N MET A 33 -5.25 -2.72 0.56
CA MET A 33 -4.35 -2.05 1.51
C MET A 33 -3.61 -3.05 2.41
N THR A 34 -4.23 -4.18 2.74
CA THR A 34 -3.56 -5.27 3.48
C THR A 34 -2.42 -5.87 2.66
N LEU A 35 -2.66 -6.18 1.38
CA LEU A 35 -1.60 -6.70 0.49
C LEU A 35 -0.46 -5.68 0.29
N LEU A 36 -0.81 -4.39 0.17
CA LEU A 36 0.18 -3.32 0.09
C LEU A 36 1.05 -3.25 1.35
N ARG A 37 0.46 -3.36 2.54
CA ARG A 37 1.19 -3.35 3.82
C ARG A 37 2.24 -4.46 3.90
N HIS A 38 1.91 -5.64 3.39
CA HIS A 38 2.82 -6.79 3.37
C HIS A 38 3.84 -6.73 2.23
N GLY A 39 3.74 -5.76 1.32
CA GLY A 39 4.61 -5.65 0.16
C GLY A 39 4.30 -6.65 -0.95
N ASP A 40 3.17 -7.35 -0.88
CA ASP A 40 2.74 -8.33 -1.89
C ASP A 40 2.34 -7.65 -3.21
N ILE A 41 1.95 -6.38 -3.14
CA ILE A 41 1.69 -5.51 -4.29
C ILE A 41 2.37 -4.16 -4.10
N SER A 42 2.76 -3.52 -5.21
CA SER A 42 3.33 -2.17 -5.19
C SER A 42 2.26 -1.09 -4.99
N ALA A 43 2.65 0.10 -4.55
CA ALA A 43 1.76 1.25 -4.45
C ALA A 43 1.07 1.59 -5.78
N GLY A 44 1.82 1.58 -6.90
CA GLY A 44 1.22 1.77 -8.23
C GLY A 44 0.13 0.75 -8.55
N ARG A 45 0.36 -0.52 -8.19
CA ARG A 45 -0.65 -1.57 -8.40
C ARG A 45 -1.87 -1.41 -7.49
N ALA A 46 -1.69 -0.96 -6.26
CA ALA A 46 -2.79 -0.64 -5.35
C ALA A 46 -3.67 0.51 -5.90
N ALA A 47 -3.06 1.56 -6.45
CA ALA A 47 -3.77 2.68 -7.08
C ALA A 47 -4.64 2.20 -8.25
N GLU A 48 -4.07 1.36 -9.14
CA GLU A 48 -4.80 0.76 -10.27
C GLU A 48 -5.99 -0.09 -9.80
N LEU A 49 -5.80 -0.95 -8.81
CA LEU A 49 -6.85 -1.85 -8.31
C LEU A 49 -8.01 -1.08 -7.66
N LEU A 50 -7.72 0.04 -7.01
CA LEU A 50 -8.70 0.91 -6.35
C LEU A 50 -9.26 2.00 -7.26
N GLU A 51 -8.73 2.15 -8.48
CA GLU A 51 -9.12 3.18 -9.44
C GLU A 51 -8.98 4.60 -8.86
N ILE A 52 -7.91 4.82 -8.09
CA ILE A 52 -7.59 6.11 -7.47
C ILE A 52 -6.27 6.66 -8.00
N ASP A 53 -6.09 7.97 -7.89
CA ASP A 53 -4.83 8.62 -8.20
C ASP A 53 -3.80 8.47 -7.06
N HIS A 54 -2.54 8.81 -7.36
CA HIS A 54 -1.43 8.67 -6.41
C HIS A 54 -1.59 9.53 -5.15
N HIS A 55 -2.22 10.70 -5.23
CA HIS A 55 -2.39 11.55 -4.05
C HIS A 55 -3.39 10.91 -3.09
N LYS A 56 -4.53 10.44 -3.61
CA LYS A 56 -5.52 9.69 -2.83
C LYS A 56 -4.95 8.41 -2.22
N LEU A 57 -4.10 7.70 -2.96
CA LEU A 57 -3.42 6.54 -2.40
C LEU A 57 -2.51 6.94 -1.25
N SER A 58 -1.76 8.04 -1.36
CA SER A 58 -0.91 8.54 -0.28
C SER A 58 -1.72 8.85 0.99
N ASP A 59 -2.87 9.53 0.84
CA ASP A 59 -3.77 9.81 1.97
C ASP A 59 -4.30 8.50 2.58
N LEU A 60 -4.60 7.50 1.75
CA LEU A 60 -5.07 6.21 2.21
C LEU A 60 -3.97 5.41 2.93
N MET A 61 -2.73 5.46 2.43
CA MET A 61 -1.58 4.84 3.09
C MET A 61 -1.36 5.46 4.47
N ASP A 62 -1.50 6.77 4.61
CA ASP A 62 -1.45 7.47 5.90
C ASP A 62 -2.58 7.00 6.83
N HIS A 63 -3.82 6.92 6.33
CA HIS A 63 -4.96 6.41 7.11
C HIS A 63 -4.76 4.99 7.63
N TYR A 64 -4.12 4.13 6.84
CA TYR A 64 -3.80 2.75 7.22
C TYR A 64 -2.45 2.65 7.96
N ASN A 65 -1.74 3.75 8.22
CA ASN A 65 -0.40 3.76 8.83
C ASN A 65 0.57 2.81 8.08
N ILE A 66 0.61 2.94 6.75
CA ILE A 66 1.52 2.22 5.86
C ILE A 66 2.62 3.19 5.43
N CYS A 67 3.86 2.89 5.81
CA CYS A 67 5.01 3.64 5.31
C CYS A 67 5.24 3.29 3.83
N PRO A 68 5.32 4.28 2.92
CA PRO A 68 5.69 4.02 1.52
C PRO A 68 7.17 3.64 1.36
N PHE A 69 7.98 3.90 2.39
CA PHE A 69 9.39 3.55 2.41
C PHE A 69 9.58 2.21 3.12
N PRO A 70 10.55 1.40 2.68
CA PRO A 70 10.93 0.20 3.40
C PRO A 70 11.28 0.54 4.84
N MET A 71 10.93 -0.34 5.78
CA MET A 71 11.41 -0.20 7.14
C MET A 71 12.92 -0.37 7.14
N GLN A 72 13.62 0.69 7.53
CA GLN A 72 15.06 0.71 7.67
C GLN A 72 15.39 1.20 9.08
N THR A 73 16.36 0.54 9.72
CA THR A 73 16.90 0.99 11.00
C THR A 73 17.76 2.24 10.82
N GLN A 74 17.97 2.99 11.89
CA GLN A 74 18.86 4.16 11.85
C GLN A 74 20.28 3.75 11.45
N GLU A 75 20.75 2.61 11.95
CA GLU A 75 22.08 2.06 11.67
C GLU A 75 22.23 1.69 10.19
N GLU A 76 21.24 1.01 9.60
CA GLU A 76 21.24 0.70 8.16
C GLU A 76 21.26 1.96 7.31
N LEU A 77 20.47 2.98 7.69
CA LEU A 77 20.46 4.26 6.98
C LEU A 77 21.80 4.99 7.08
N GLN A 78 22.41 5.02 8.26
CA GLN A 78 23.73 5.62 8.47
C GLN A 78 24.81 4.92 7.64
N GLN A 79 24.75 3.60 7.55
CA GLN A 79 25.66 2.81 6.74
C GLN A 79 25.50 3.14 5.25
N GLU A 80 24.27 3.17 4.74
CA GLU A 80 23.97 3.48 3.33
C GLU A 80 24.48 4.88 2.94
N VAL A 81 24.29 5.86 3.82
CA VAL A 81 24.80 7.23 3.62
C VAL A 81 26.32 7.25 3.62
N ALA A 82 26.98 6.56 4.56
CA ALA A 82 28.43 6.51 4.64
C ALA A 82 29.06 5.88 3.38
N GLU A 83 28.48 4.78 2.89
CA GLU A 83 28.91 4.12 1.65
C GLU A 83 28.75 5.03 0.44
N THR A 84 27.60 5.70 0.34
CA THR A 84 27.32 6.65 -0.74
C THR A 84 28.32 7.81 -0.76
N LEU A 85 28.66 8.38 0.41
CA LEU A 85 29.66 9.44 0.52
C LEU A 85 31.04 9.00 0.05
N GLN A 86 31.49 7.79 0.42
CA GLN A 86 32.77 7.26 -0.05
C GLN A 86 32.81 7.08 -1.57
N ILE A 87 31.70 6.63 -2.17
CA ILE A 87 31.58 6.50 -3.62
C ILE A 87 31.73 7.88 -4.28
N LEU A 88 31.01 8.89 -3.80
CA LEU A 88 31.07 10.25 -4.34
C LEU A 88 32.45 10.89 -4.20
N GLU A 89 33.18 10.62 -3.12
CA GLU A 89 34.56 11.10 -2.95
C GLU A 89 35.53 10.47 -3.94
N ARG A 90 35.37 9.19 -4.29
CA ARG A 90 36.19 8.54 -5.33
C ARG A 90 35.99 9.18 -6.70
N TYR A 91 34.77 9.61 -7.04
CA TYR A 91 34.47 10.25 -8.32
C TYR A 91 34.85 11.74 -8.38
N LYS A 92 35.29 12.35 -7.26
CA LYS A 92 35.85 13.71 -7.22
C LYS A 92 37.37 13.78 -7.49
N LYS A 93 38.05 12.64 -7.62
CA LYS A 93 39.46 12.53 -8.03
C LYS A 93 39.56 12.21 -9.52
#